data_AF-A0A2A9P906-F1
#
_entry.id   AF-A0A2A9P906-F1
#
_cell.length_a   1.000
_cell.length_b   1.000
_cell.length_c   1.000
_cell.angle_alpha   90.00
_cell.angle_beta   90.00
_cell.angle_gamma   90.00
#
_symmetry.space_group_name_H-M   'P 1'
#
loop_
_entity.id
_entity.type
_entity.pdbx_description
1 polymer ?
#
loop_
_entity_poly.entity_id
_entity_poly.type
_entity_poly.pdbx_seq_one_letter_code
_entity_poly.pdbx_strand_id
1 'polypeptide(L)'
;MSPANVSTVIDLLESKDISWALYQEDMPFSGYEGNDFFNLQDGSNDYVRRHNPAVMHNSVASSEQRLSQIKNLSMIDPSRSLFHRDLEANALPQWLFITPNFTSDGHDSSVTVAGEWCRDFLEPLIQDDRFNNRTLVFITWDETEVYASRNRVLGILLGDVVPQELVGSEDGNFYNHYSAISTVSANWDLPTLGRWDVGANVFGFVANVTGDEVRPWTSDPPPEDWAWNTSYDGLFHKPGGNHDLPSPNLGLDDNHSKRPILPCIQDFWRASNAPTYYTDDIHPFDGTRPPPGFAPVNETG
;
A
#
# COMPACT_ATOMS: atom_id res chain seq x y z
N MET A 1 -2.92 2.04 16.59
CA MET A 1 -3.10 0.66 16.11
C MET A 1 -4.50 0.49 15.56
N SER A 2 -4.62 -0.04 14.35
CA SER A 2 -5.89 -0.38 13.72
C SER A 2 -6.51 -1.62 14.37
N PRO A 3 -7.83 -1.60 14.68
CA PRO A 3 -8.54 -2.76 15.22
C PRO A 3 -8.37 -4.02 14.34
N ALA A 4 -8.37 -5.20 14.97
CA ALA A 4 -8.12 -6.48 14.27
C ALA A 4 -9.21 -6.85 13.24
N ASN A 5 -10.40 -6.24 13.34
CA ASN A 5 -11.50 -6.40 12.39
C ASN A 5 -11.41 -5.47 11.18
N VAL A 6 -10.36 -4.64 11.07
CA VAL A 6 -10.04 -3.90 9.86
C VAL A 6 -9.16 -4.77 8.99
N SER A 7 -9.78 -5.47 8.05
CA SER A 7 -9.08 -6.31 7.07
C SER A 7 -8.18 -5.48 6.15
N THR A 8 -7.10 -6.10 5.70
CA THR A 8 -6.11 -5.52 4.79
C THR A 8 -5.88 -6.43 3.58
N VAL A 9 -5.02 -6.01 2.65
CA VAL A 9 -4.59 -6.84 1.52
C VAL A 9 -4.02 -8.19 1.97
N ILE A 10 -3.47 -8.30 3.19
CA ILE A 10 -2.98 -9.56 3.76
C ILE A 10 -4.12 -10.59 3.90
N ASP A 11 -5.31 -10.15 4.35
CA ASP A 11 -6.45 -11.06 4.46
C ASP A 11 -6.94 -11.53 3.08
N LEU A 12 -6.82 -10.68 2.04
CA LEU A 12 -7.11 -11.06 0.66
C LEU A 12 -6.11 -12.10 0.14
N LEU A 13 -4.81 -11.87 0.33
CA LEU A 13 -3.73 -12.76 -0.10
C LEU A 13 -3.87 -14.15 0.56
N GLU A 14 -4.10 -14.17 1.87
CA GLU A 14 -4.27 -15.41 2.63
C GLU A 14 -5.55 -16.18 2.26
N SER A 15 -6.58 -15.52 1.72
CA SER A 15 -7.79 -16.19 1.24
C SER A 15 -7.57 -17.16 0.07
N LYS A 16 -6.44 -17.04 -0.63
CA LYS A 16 -6.00 -17.92 -1.72
C LYS A 16 -4.56 -18.44 -1.53
N ASP A 17 -4.09 -18.52 -0.29
CA ASP A 17 -2.75 -19.02 0.06
C ASP A 17 -1.59 -18.30 -0.69
N ILE A 18 -1.77 -17.02 -1.04
CA ILE A 18 -0.73 -16.23 -1.68
C ILE A 18 0.30 -15.82 -0.61
N SER A 19 1.54 -16.25 -0.79
CA SER A 19 2.60 -15.93 0.17
C SER A 19 2.97 -14.45 0.13
N TRP A 20 3.23 -13.88 1.31
CA TRP A 20 3.50 -12.46 1.46
C TRP A 20 4.59 -12.19 2.50
N ALA A 21 5.35 -11.11 2.32
CA ALA A 21 6.21 -10.55 3.37
C ALA A 21 6.43 -9.05 3.17
N LEU A 22 6.68 -8.36 4.28
CA LEU A 22 7.20 -7.00 4.28
C LEU A 22 8.70 -7.05 4.56
N TYR A 23 9.50 -6.33 3.79
CA TYR A 23 10.93 -6.16 4.04
C TYR A 23 11.22 -4.70 4.37
N GLN A 24 11.68 -4.44 5.58
CA GLN A 24 11.89 -3.10 6.10
C GLN A 24 13.39 -2.88 6.29
N GLU A 25 13.97 -1.90 5.61
CA GLU A 25 15.40 -1.63 5.72
C GLU A 25 15.77 -1.22 7.15
N ASP A 26 16.82 -1.85 7.66
CA ASP A 26 17.40 -1.66 9.00
C ASP A 26 16.44 -1.83 10.19
N MET A 27 15.28 -2.44 9.97
CA MET A 27 14.48 -2.99 11.06
C MET A 27 15.32 -4.02 11.86
N PRO A 28 15.36 -3.98 13.20
CA PRO A 28 16.38 -4.70 13.96
C PRO A 28 16.20 -6.22 13.98
N PHE A 29 14.97 -6.71 13.90
CA PHE A 29 14.63 -8.13 13.82
C PHE A 29 13.19 -8.28 13.32
N SER A 30 12.81 -9.50 12.89
CA SER A 30 11.47 -9.77 12.38
C SER A 30 10.37 -9.41 13.39
N GLY A 31 9.36 -8.70 12.93
CA GLY A 31 8.22 -8.34 13.77
C GLY A 31 8.52 -7.27 14.83
N TYR A 32 9.54 -6.43 14.64
CA TYR A 32 9.83 -5.34 15.55
C TYR A 32 8.65 -4.36 15.68
N GLU A 33 8.13 -4.23 16.90
CA GLU A 33 6.98 -3.37 17.21
C GLU A 33 7.37 -2.02 17.84
N GLY A 34 8.66 -1.72 18.01
CA GLY A 34 9.07 -0.41 18.52
C GLY A 34 8.74 0.72 17.55
N ASN A 35 8.68 1.96 18.04
CA ASN A 35 8.34 3.12 17.22
C ASN A 35 9.47 3.48 16.25
N ASP A 36 10.70 3.52 16.75
CA ASP A 36 11.87 3.94 15.99
C ASP A 36 13.05 3.03 16.37
N PHE A 37 13.93 2.77 15.41
CA PHE A 37 15.22 2.13 15.65
C PHE A 37 16.31 2.97 15.00
N PHE A 38 17.34 3.29 15.79
CA PHE A 38 18.44 4.14 15.38
C PHE A 38 19.66 3.31 15.05
N ASN A 39 20.42 3.76 14.07
CA ASN A 39 21.72 3.23 13.77
C ASN A 39 22.62 3.33 15.01
N LEU A 40 23.16 2.20 15.46
CA LEU A 40 23.95 2.16 16.69
C LEU A 40 25.36 2.77 16.52
N GLN A 41 25.80 3.05 15.30
CA GLN A 41 27.13 3.61 15.02
C GLN A 41 27.12 5.13 14.93
N ASP A 42 26.17 5.71 14.20
CA ASP A 42 26.10 7.16 13.95
C ASP A 42 24.86 7.85 14.53
N GLY A 43 23.90 7.08 15.08
CA GLY A 43 22.69 7.61 15.67
C GLY A 43 21.66 8.14 14.67
N SER A 44 21.87 7.92 13.37
CA SER A 44 20.87 8.22 12.35
C SER A 44 19.60 7.37 12.55
N ASN A 45 18.47 7.89 12.06
CA ASN A 45 17.21 7.17 12.15
C ASN A 45 17.18 6.12 11.03
N ASP A 46 17.17 4.84 11.40
CA ASP A 46 17.19 3.75 10.44
C ASP A 46 15.73 3.36 10.13
N TYR A 47 15.02 2.83 11.11
CA TYR A 47 13.65 2.34 10.92
C TYR A 47 12.64 3.17 11.69
N VAL A 48 11.51 3.49 11.04
CA VAL A 48 10.35 4.13 11.67
C VAL A 48 9.07 3.31 11.44
N ARG A 49 8.34 3.04 12.51
CA ARG A 49 7.12 2.23 12.51
C ARG A 49 6.03 2.79 11.59
N ARG A 50 5.98 4.12 11.43
CA ARG A 50 4.94 4.79 10.63
C ARG A 50 5.02 4.45 9.13
N HIS A 51 6.17 4.01 8.61
CA HIS A 51 6.33 3.56 7.22
C HIS A 51 6.14 2.04 7.06
N ASN A 52 5.81 1.33 8.15
CA ASN A 52 5.49 -0.10 8.15
C ASN A 52 3.97 -0.29 8.36
N PRO A 53 3.16 -0.35 7.29
CA PRO A 53 1.71 -0.40 7.43
C PRO A 53 1.23 -1.68 8.13
N ALA A 54 1.86 -2.83 7.91
CA ALA A 54 1.37 -4.10 8.45
C ALA A 54 1.43 -4.13 9.98
N VAL A 55 2.54 -3.68 10.58
CA VAL A 55 2.70 -3.67 12.06
C VAL A 55 1.74 -2.68 12.73
N MET A 56 1.07 -1.79 11.98
CA MET A 56 0.06 -0.88 12.52
C MET A 56 -1.33 -1.52 12.70
N HIS A 57 -1.56 -2.73 12.18
CA HIS A 57 -2.83 -3.45 12.31
C HIS A 57 -2.75 -4.55 13.38
N ASN A 58 -3.70 -4.57 14.31
CA ASN A 58 -3.77 -5.61 15.34
C ASN A 58 -3.97 -7.02 14.74
N SER A 59 -4.60 -7.13 13.57
CA SER A 59 -4.74 -8.40 12.86
C SER A 59 -3.40 -9.01 12.43
N VAL A 60 -2.33 -8.21 12.41
CA VAL A 60 -0.96 -8.63 12.14
C VAL A 60 -0.15 -8.66 13.43
N ALA A 61 -0.12 -7.54 14.17
CA ALA A 61 0.71 -7.40 15.38
C ALA A 61 0.35 -8.39 16.50
N SER A 62 -0.90 -8.87 16.56
CA SER A 62 -1.32 -9.86 17.55
C SER A 62 -1.22 -11.32 17.05
N SER A 63 -0.69 -11.56 15.85
CA SER A 63 -0.48 -12.90 15.29
C SER A 63 1.00 -13.15 15.08
N GLU A 64 1.60 -14.05 15.87
CA GLU A 64 3.04 -14.38 15.75
C GLU A 64 3.41 -14.80 14.32
N GLN A 65 2.54 -15.58 13.66
CA GLN A 65 2.75 -16.01 12.28
C GLN A 65 2.82 -14.83 11.31
N ARG A 66 1.84 -13.92 11.35
CA ARG A 66 1.82 -12.74 10.45
C ARG A 66 2.91 -11.74 10.82
N LEU A 67 3.15 -11.52 12.10
CA LEU A 67 4.21 -10.65 12.61
C LEU A 67 5.59 -11.12 12.15
N SER A 68 5.83 -12.44 12.09
CA SER A 68 7.09 -13.01 11.59
C SER A 68 7.33 -12.79 10.09
N GLN A 69 6.29 -12.43 9.31
CA GLN A 69 6.42 -12.08 7.89
C GLN A 69 6.87 -10.63 7.67
N ILE A 70 6.98 -9.82 8.73
CA ILE A 70 7.63 -8.52 8.69
C ILE A 70 9.10 -8.75 8.99
N LYS A 71 9.96 -8.65 7.97
CA LYS A 71 11.37 -9.06 7.98
C LYS A 71 12.27 -7.85 7.72
N ASN A 72 13.54 -7.95 8.10
CA ASN A 72 14.50 -6.89 7.84
C ASN A 72 15.17 -7.02 6.46
N LEU A 73 15.46 -5.87 5.88
CA LEU A 73 16.34 -5.68 4.74
C LEU A 73 17.60 -4.94 5.22
N SER A 74 18.75 -5.19 4.61
CA SER A 74 19.94 -4.35 4.83
C SER A 74 20.80 -4.38 3.59
N MET A 75 21.07 -3.20 3.04
CA MET A 75 21.99 -3.02 1.91
C MET A 75 23.44 -2.95 2.35
N ILE A 76 23.70 -2.47 3.57
CA ILE A 76 25.06 -2.32 4.12
C ILE A 76 25.64 -3.62 4.69
N ASP A 77 24.79 -4.56 5.10
CA ASP A 77 25.19 -5.89 5.54
C ASP A 77 24.19 -6.95 5.06
N PRO A 78 24.31 -7.41 3.81
CA PRO A 78 23.43 -8.44 3.25
C PRO A 78 23.46 -9.76 4.04
N SER A 79 24.51 -10.05 4.82
CA SER A 79 24.62 -11.30 5.59
C SER A 79 23.62 -11.39 6.75
N ARG A 80 23.19 -10.23 7.28
CA ARG A 80 22.11 -10.13 8.28
C ARG A 80 20.74 -9.85 7.65
N SER A 81 20.65 -9.72 6.33
CA SER A 81 19.42 -9.36 5.63
C SER A 81 18.57 -10.60 5.34
N LEU A 82 17.35 -10.62 5.87
CA LEU A 82 16.40 -11.70 5.61
C LEU A 82 15.88 -11.69 4.17
N PHE A 83 15.78 -10.52 3.53
CA PHE A 83 15.50 -10.42 2.11
C PHE A 83 16.53 -11.20 1.28
N HIS A 84 17.81 -10.91 1.47
CA HIS A 84 18.90 -11.56 0.72
C HIS A 84 18.98 -13.06 1.01
N ARG A 85 18.72 -13.47 2.27
CA ARG A 85 18.64 -14.90 2.63
C ARG A 85 17.49 -15.60 1.91
N ASP A 86 16.30 -14.99 1.87
CA ASP A 86 15.13 -15.56 1.22
C ASP A 86 15.31 -15.59 -0.31
N LEU A 87 15.96 -14.58 -0.92
CA LEU A 87 16.38 -14.57 -2.33
C LEU A 87 17.34 -15.73 -2.65
N GLU A 88 18.42 -15.88 -1.89
CA GLU A 88 19.41 -16.94 -2.12
C GLU A 88 18.80 -18.34 -1.98
N ALA A 89 17.85 -18.50 -1.06
CA ALA A 89 17.12 -19.74 -0.84
C ALA A 89 15.99 -19.99 -1.86
N ASN A 90 15.78 -19.09 -2.82
CA ASN A 90 14.66 -19.13 -3.76
C ASN A 90 13.29 -19.23 -3.04
N ALA A 91 13.14 -18.44 -1.98
CA ALA A 91 12.04 -18.45 -1.02
C ALA A 91 11.39 -17.06 -0.83
N LEU A 92 11.60 -16.14 -1.78
CA LEU A 92 10.85 -14.88 -1.79
C LEU A 92 9.35 -15.17 -1.93
N PRO A 93 8.48 -14.40 -1.22
CA PRO A 93 7.05 -14.57 -1.34
C PRO A 93 6.53 -14.04 -2.68
N GLN A 94 5.30 -14.42 -3.03
CA GLN A 94 4.64 -13.97 -4.26
C GLN A 94 4.29 -12.47 -4.22
N TRP A 95 3.97 -11.94 -3.04
CA TRP A 95 3.75 -10.51 -2.83
C TRP A 95 4.75 -9.96 -1.81
N LEU A 96 5.48 -8.92 -2.20
CA LEU A 96 6.46 -8.25 -1.37
C LEU A 96 6.10 -6.78 -1.22
N PHE A 97 6.34 -6.22 -0.04
CA PHE A 97 6.30 -4.78 0.18
C PHE A 97 7.58 -4.33 0.88
N ILE A 98 8.31 -3.43 0.24
CA ILE A 98 9.66 -3.04 0.64
C ILE A 98 9.65 -1.56 1.02
N THR A 99 10.14 -1.26 2.22
CA THR A 99 10.26 0.12 2.71
C THR A 99 11.74 0.42 2.96
N PRO A 100 12.33 1.41 2.26
CA PRO A 100 13.67 1.90 2.57
C PRO A 100 13.75 2.55 3.96
N ASN A 101 14.94 2.72 4.48
CA ASN A 101 15.17 3.40 5.75
C ASN A 101 15.03 4.92 5.57
N PHE A 102 15.07 5.69 6.66
CA PHE A 102 14.90 7.16 6.64
C PHE A 102 15.95 7.91 5.81
N THR A 103 17.10 7.30 5.55
CA THR A 103 18.12 7.86 4.66
C THR A 103 17.83 7.53 3.20
N SER A 104 17.33 6.33 2.93
CA SER A 104 17.11 5.78 1.59
C SER A 104 15.72 6.10 1.02
N ASP A 105 14.76 6.54 1.83
CA ASP A 105 13.39 6.87 1.39
C ASP A 105 13.30 8.24 0.66
N GLY A 106 14.30 9.10 0.85
CA GLY A 106 14.41 10.41 0.21
C GLY A 106 13.74 11.55 0.97
N HIS A 107 13.11 11.30 2.12
CA HIS A 107 12.48 12.34 2.95
C HIS A 107 13.55 13.17 3.69
N ASP A 108 14.50 12.52 4.38
CA ASP A 108 15.53 13.20 5.18
C ASP A 108 16.88 13.33 4.48
N SER A 109 16.96 12.84 3.24
CA SER A 109 18.15 12.94 2.40
C SER A 109 17.86 13.74 1.13
N SER A 110 17.66 13.08 -0.01
CA SER A 110 17.26 13.66 -1.28
C SER A 110 16.73 12.58 -2.23
N VAL A 111 15.99 13.01 -3.25
CA VAL A 111 15.59 12.13 -4.37
C VAL A 111 16.78 11.46 -5.07
N THR A 112 17.96 12.09 -5.07
CA THR A 112 19.17 11.50 -5.64
C THR A 112 19.62 10.29 -4.82
N VAL A 113 19.65 10.41 -3.49
CA VAL A 113 20.05 9.32 -2.59
C VAL A 113 19.05 8.16 -2.69
N ALA A 114 17.75 8.46 -2.66
CA ALA A 114 16.71 7.44 -2.85
C ALA A 114 16.81 6.75 -4.23
N GLY A 115 17.11 7.52 -5.28
CA GLY A 115 17.30 7.00 -6.63
C GLY A 115 18.54 6.12 -6.76
N GLU A 116 19.66 6.49 -6.14
CA GLU A 116 20.87 5.66 -6.08
C GLU A 116 20.60 4.35 -5.34
N TRP A 117 20.01 4.42 -4.14
CA TRP A 117 19.62 3.23 -3.38
C TRP A 117 18.70 2.30 -4.17
N CYS A 118 17.65 2.85 -4.80
CA CYS A 118 16.68 2.08 -5.57
C CYS A 118 17.34 1.37 -6.76
N ARG A 119 18.31 2.02 -7.43
CA ARG A 119 19.06 1.41 -8.53
C ARG A 119 20.00 0.32 -8.04
N ASP A 120 20.77 0.59 -6.99
CA ASP A 120 21.69 -0.38 -6.40
C ASP A 120 20.96 -1.63 -5.91
N PHE A 121 19.73 -1.46 -5.39
CA PHE A 121 18.87 -2.56 -4.99
C PHE A 121 18.28 -3.33 -6.18
N LEU A 122 17.66 -2.64 -7.14
CA LEU A 122 16.88 -3.30 -8.19
C LEU A 122 17.70 -3.77 -9.39
N GLU A 123 18.77 -3.08 -9.80
CA GLU A 123 19.54 -3.44 -11.00
C GLU A 123 20.09 -4.88 -10.96
N PRO A 124 20.64 -5.38 -9.83
CA PRO A 124 21.04 -6.78 -9.72
C PRO A 124 19.83 -7.73 -9.74
N LEU A 125 18.73 -7.35 -9.09
CA LEU A 125 17.54 -8.19 -8.95
C LEU A 125 16.83 -8.42 -10.29
N ILE A 126 16.75 -7.41 -11.15
CA ILE A 126 16.15 -7.56 -12.49
C ILE A 126 16.98 -8.46 -13.41
N GLN A 127 18.24 -8.76 -13.07
CA GLN A 127 19.10 -9.72 -13.78
C GLN A 127 19.10 -11.12 -13.13
N ASP A 128 18.45 -11.29 -11.98
CA ASP A 128 18.41 -12.55 -11.23
C ASP A 128 17.09 -13.27 -11.47
N ASP A 129 17.12 -14.44 -12.12
CA ASP A 129 15.93 -15.25 -12.40
C ASP A 129 15.19 -15.73 -11.14
N ARG A 130 15.84 -15.69 -9.97
CA ARG A 130 15.18 -15.97 -8.67
C ARG A 130 14.24 -14.85 -8.24
N PHE A 131 14.43 -13.65 -8.77
CA PHE A 131 13.59 -12.48 -8.53
C PHE A 131 12.75 -12.11 -9.75
N ASN A 132 13.35 -11.97 -10.93
CA ASN A 132 12.71 -11.41 -12.13
C ASN A 132 12.13 -12.49 -13.05
N ASN A 133 11.25 -13.32 -12.52
CA ASN A 133 10.55 -14.37 -13.27
C ASN A 133 9.05 -14.26 -12.99
N ARG A 134 8.32 -13.70 -13.94
CA ARG A 134 6.91 -13.31 -13.84
C ARG A 134 6.65 -12.29 -12.73
N THR A 135 7.52 -11.30 -12.62
CA THR A 135 7.54 -10.29 -11.56
C THR A 135 7.16 -8.92 -12.08
N LEU A 136 6.20 -8.29 -11.42
CA LEU A 136 5.92 -6.86 -11.54
C LEU A 136 6.52 -6.14 -10.34
N VAL A 137 7.37 -5.16 -10.59
CA VAL A 137 7.86 -4.20 -9.58
C VAL A 137 7.12 -2.89 -9.76
N PHE A 138 6.47 -2.43 -8.70
CA PHE A 138 5.85 -1.10 -8.64
C PHE A 138 6.64 -0.21 -7.67
N ILE A 139 7.27 0.83 -8.21
CA ILE A 139 7.99 1.83 -7.43
C ILE A 139 7.12 3.07 -7.32
N THR A 140 6.93 3.58 -6.10
CA THR A 140 6.18 4.82 -5.85
C THR A 140 6.60 5.47 -4.52
N TRP A 141 5.99 6.60 -4.21
CA TRP A 141 6.13 7.34 -2.95
C TRP A 141 4.79 7.37 -2.23
N ASP A 142 4.79 7.43 -0.91
CA ASP A 142 3.58 7.60 -0.11
C ASP A 142 2.96 9.00 -0.30
N GLU A 143 3.79 10.05 -0.32
CA GLU A 143 3.33 11.43 -0.53
C GLU A 143 4.31 12.36 -1.26
N THR A 144 3.81 13.56 -1.55
CA THR A 144 4.61 14.75 -1.86
C THR A 144 5.10 15.44 -0.58
N GLU A 145 6.35 15.93 -0.60
CA GLU A 145 6.93 16.71 0.49
C GLU A 145 6.20 18.04 0.73
N VAL A 146 5.69 18.66 -0.34
CA VAL A 146 5.02 19.97 -0.23
C VAL A 146 3.55 19.78 0.15
N TYR A 147 3.27 19.76 1.44
CA TYR A 147 1.92 19.57 2.02
C TYR A 147 0.86 20.56 1.51
N ALA A 148 1.24 21.75 1.04
CA ALA A 148 0.30 22.72 0.46
C ALA A 148 -0.09 22.39 -1.00
N SER A 149 0.64 21.49 -1.66
CA SER A 149 0.41 21.09 -3.05
C SER A 149 -0.50 19.87 -3.11
N ARG A 150 -1.12 19.63 -4.27
CA ARG A 150 -1.82 18.37 -4.53
C ARG A 150 -0.85 17.20 -4.36
N ASN A 151 -1.25 16.18 -3.61
CA ASN A 151 -0.53 14.94 -3.54
C ASN A 151 -0.59 14.21 -4.88
N ARG A 152 0.54 14.16 -5.57
CA ARG A 152 0.74 13.44 -6.83
C ARG A 152 2.15 12.89 -6.83
N VAL A 153 2.24 11.58 -6.74
CA VAL A 153 3.51 10.85 -6.70
C VAL A 153 3.78 10.18 -8.03
N LEU A 154 5.06 9.92 -8.30
CA LEU A 154 5.48 9.13 -9.46
C LEU A 154 5.19 7.65 -9.21
N GLY A 155 4.75 6.94 -10.24
CA GLY A 155 4.60 5.49 -10.25
C GLY A 155 5.39 4.91 -11.42
N ILE A 156 6.27 3.94 -11.16
CA ILE A 156 7.07 3.27 -12.18
C ILE A 156 6.76 1.77 -12.12
N LEU A 157 6.41 1.20 -13.27
CA LEU A 157 6.20 -0.24 -13.44
C LEU A 157 7.41 -0.84 -14.15
N LEU A 158 8.05 -1.84 -13.54
CA LEU A 158 9.22 -2.56 -14.06
C LEU A 158 9.02 -4.07 -13.93
N GLY A 159 9.94 -4.84 -14.52
CA GLY A 159 9.98 -6.29 -14.42
C GLY A 159 9.71 -6.99 -15.74
N ASP A 160 9.96 -8.30 -15.79
CA ASP A 160 9.87 -9.12 -17.00
C ASP A 160 8.43 -9.30 -17.54
N VAL A 161 7.42 -9.01 -16.73
CA VAL A 161 6.01 -9.05 -17.14
C VAL A 161 5.55 -7.79 -17.87
N VAL A 162 6.32 -6.69 -17.82
CA VAL A 162 5.96 -5.47 -18.54
C VAL A 162 6.15 -5.72 -20.04
N PRO A 163 5.09 -5.62 -20.87
CA PRO A 163 5.21 -5.83 -22.31
C PRO A 163 6.27 -4.93 -22.95
N GLN A 164 7.04 -5.48 -23.88
CA GLN A 164 8.18 -4.79 -24.49
C GLN A 164 7.77 -3.48 -25.18
N GLU A 165 6.57 -3.44 -25.76
CA GLU A 165 5.97 -2.27 -26.40
C GLU A 165 5.59 -1.15 -25.42
N LEU A 166 5.49 -1.45 -24.12
CA LEU A 166 5.20 -0.48 -23.06
C LEU A 166 6.48 0.04 -22.36
N VAL A 167 7.64 -0.53 -22.65
CA VAL A 167 8.91 -0.06 -22.07
C VAL A 167 9.19 1.37 -22.54
N GLY A 168 9.30 2.29 -21.59
CA GLY A 168 9.48 3.72 -21.87
C GLY A 168 8.21 4.46 -22.28
N SER A 169 7.04 3.83 -22.15
CA SER A 169 5.73 4.47 -22.34
C SER A 169 5.20 5.11 -21.06
N GLU A 170 4.16 5.92 -21.19
CA GLU A 170 3.42 6.53 -20.08
C GLU A 170 1.96 6.07 -20.12
N ASP A 171 1.35 5.91 -18.94
CA ASP A 171 -0.06 5.63 -18.77
C ASP A 171 -0.77 6.85 -18.16
N GLY A 172 -1.74 7.40 -18.90
CA GLY A 172 -2.49 8.60 -18.52
C GLY A 172 -3.75 8.34 -17.69
N ASN A 173 -4.06 7.09 -17.35
CA ASN A 173 -5.24 6.77 -16.53
C ASN A 173 -5.09 7.28 -15.10
N PHE A 174 -6.23 7.47 -14.42
CA PHE A 174 -6.23 7.88 -13.02
C PHE A 174 -5.94 6.69 -12.10
N TYR A 175 -4.89 6.80 -11.29
CA TYR A 175 -4.50 5.85 -10.28
C TYR A 175 -4.31 6.53 -8.93
N ASN A 176 -4.58 5.79 -7.86
CA ASN A 176 -4.29 6.18 -6.49
C ASN A 176 -3.66 4.99 -5.75
N HIS A 177 -3.29 5.13 -4.47
CA HIS A 177 -2.64 4.03 -3.73
C HIS A 177 -3.49 2.76 -3.61
N TYR A 178 -4.82 2.86 -3.65
CA TYR A 178 -5.71 1.70 -3.68
C TYR A 178 -5.63 0.94 -5.01
N SER A 179 -5.15 1.55 -6.11
CA SER A 179 -4.89 0.88 -7.38
C SER A 179 -3.86 -0.24 -7.26
N ALA A 180 -2.92 -0.15 -6.31
CA ALA A 180 -2.01 -1.24 -6.02
C ALA A 180 -2.75 -2.46 -5.44
N ILE A 181 -3.72 -2.24 -4.54
CA ILE A 181 -4.53 -3.31 -3.93
C ILE A 181 -5.49 -3.90 -4.96
N SER A 182 -6.15 -3.09 -5.78
CA SER A 182 -7.03 -3.60 -6.83
C SER A 182 -6.26 -4.39 -7.89
N THR A 183 -5.04 -3.95 -8.24
CA THR A 183 -4.15 -4.70 -9.15
C THR A 183 -3.70 -6.03 -8.57
N VAL A 184 -3.36 -6.08 -7.27
CA VAL A 184 -3.06 -7.33 -6.55
C VAL A 184 -4.27 -8.27 -6.59
N SER A 185 -5.46 -7.73 -6.34
CA SER A 185 -6.70 -8.51 -6.37
C SER A 185 -6.98 -9.03 -7.78
N ALA A 186 -6.75 -8.24 -8.82
CA ALA A 186 -6.90 -8.67 -10.20
C ALA A 186 -5.93 -9.78 -10.59
N ASN A 187 -4.67 -9.68 -10.19
CA ASN A 187 -3.62 -10.62 -10.55
C ASN A 187 -3.90 -12.06 -10.06
N TRP A 188 -4.47 -12.21 -8.86
CA TRP A 188 -4.78 -13.52 -8.26
C TRP A 188 -6.29 -13.82 -8.16
N ASP A 189 -7.12 -12.99 -8.79
CA ASP A 189 -8.58 -13.09 -8.73
C ASP A 189 -9.09 -13.09 -7.27
N LEU A 190 -8.51 -12.24 -6.41
CA LEU A 190 -8.88 -12.14 -5.00
C LEU A 190 -10.19 -11.36 -4.81
N PRO A 191 -10.97 -11.65 -3.76
CA PRO A 191 -12.08 -10.80 -3.37
C PRO A 191 -11.64 -9.37 -3.02
N THR A 192 -12.59 -8.46 -2.82
CA THR A 192 -12.34 -7.08 -2.38
C THR A 192 -12.48 -6.93 -0.87
N LEU A 193 -11.96 -5.83 -0.32
CA LEU A 193 -12.17 -5.39 1.06
C LEU A 193 -13.54 -4.72 1.26
N GLY A 194 -14.29 -4.46 0.19
CA GLY A 194 -15.51 -3.66 0.22
C GLY A 194 -15.25 -2.19 0.58
N ARG A 195 -14.05 -1.68 0.28
CA ARG A 195 -13.60 -0.31 0.60
C ARG A 195 -13.14 0.39 -0.69
N TRP A 196 -12.19 1.32 -0.58
CA TRP A 196 -11.67 2.08 -1.72
C TRP A 196 -10.92 1.24 -2.77
N ASP A 197 -10.57 0.00 -2.45
CA ASP A 197 -10.01 -0.96 -3.40
C ASP A 197 -11.01 -1.38 -4.48
N VAL A 198 -12.32 -1.36 -4.17
CA VAL A 198 -13.39 -1.71 -5.13
C VAL A 198 -13.39 -0.75 -6.32
N GLY A 199 -13.30 0.55 -6.01
CA GLY A 199 -13.38 1.61 -7.01
C GLY A 199 -12.08 1.84 -7.78
N ALA A 200 -10.93 1.49 -7.21
CA ALA A 200 -9.64 1.86 -7.77
C ALA A 200 -9.32 1.11 -9.08
N ASN A 201 -8.89 1.86 -10.11
CA ASN A 201 -8.46 1.27 -11.38
C ASN A 201 -7.30 0.28 -11.17
N VAL A 202 -7.36 -0.86 -11.85
CA VAL A 202 -6.24 -1.79 -12.04
C VAL A 202 -5.26 -1.20 -13.05
N PHE A 203 -3.95 -1.39 -12.87
CA PHE A 203 -2.94 -0.91 -13.82
C PHE A 203 -3.24 -1.41 -15.23
N GLY A 204 -3.22 -0.52 -16.22
CA GLY A 204 -3.88 -0.74 -17.50
C GLY A 204 -3.42 -2.00 -18.26
N PHE A 205 -2.13 -2.32 -18.23
CA PHE A 205 -1.64 -3.54 -18.88
C PHE A 205 -2.08 -4.81 -18.13
N VAL A 206 -2.19 -4.76 -16.80
CA VAL A 206 -2.74 -5.86 -15.99
C VAL A 206 -4.22 -6.01 -16.28
N ALA A 207 -4.96 -4.89 -16.30
CA ALA A 207 -6.38 -4.86 -16.60
C ALA A 207 -6.70 -5.49 -17.97
N ASN A 208 -5.87 -5.21 -18.99
CA ASN A 208 -5.99 -5.82 -20.30
C ASN A 208 -5.82 -7.36 -20.28
N VAL A 209 -4.99 -7.89 -19.38
CA VAL A 209 -4.79 -9.33 -19.21
C VAL A 209 -5.92 -9.97 -18.39
N THR A 210 -6.37 -9.31 -17.34
CA THR A 210 -7.38 -9.83 -16.40
C THR A 210 -8.82 -9.58 -16.84
N GLY A 211 -9.02 -8.71 -17.85
CA GLY A 211 -10.35 -8.33 -18.34
C GLY A 211 -11.03 -7.26 -17.48
N ASP A 212 -10.29 -6.57 -16.61
CA ASP A 212 -10.77 -5.41 -15.88
C ASP A 212 -10.93 -4.22 -16.83
N GLU A 213 -11.93 -3.38 -16.57
CA GLU A 213 -12.13 -2.14 -17.29
C GLU A 213 -11.44 -0.99 -16.55
N VAL A 214 -10.56 -0.29 -17.27
CA VAL A 214 -9.93 0.94 -16.75
C VAL A 214 -10.87 2.10 -17.04
N ARG A 215 -11.32 2.76 -15.98
CA ARG A 215 -12.33 3.81 -16.08
C ARG A 215 -11.70 5.20 -16.23
N PRO A 216 -12.20 6.02 -17.16
CA PRO A 216 -11.80 7.42 -17.25
C PRO A 216 -12.35 8.21 -16.06
N TRP A 217 -11.72 9.34 -15.77
CA TRP A 217 -12.29 10.31 -14.84
C TRP A 217 -13.54 10.96 -15.43
N THR A 218 -14.67 10.84 -14.72
CA THR A 218 -15.96 11.42 -15.16
C THR A 218 -16.61 12.34 -14.12
N SER A 219 -16.01 12.46 -12.94
CA SER A 219 -16.59 13.22 -11.82
C SER A 219 -16.26 14.72 -11.88
N ASP A 220 -17.12 15.55 -11.32
CA ASP A 220 -16.87 16.99 -11.10
C ASP A 220 -16.59 17.18 -9.59
N PRO A 221 -15.51 17.86 -9.17
CA PRO A 221 -14.52 18.59 -9.97
C PRO A 221 -13.42 17.70 -10.59
N PRO A 222 -12.68 18.18 -11.59
CA PRO A 222 -11.60 17.41 -12.22
C PRO A 222 -10.44 17.12 -11.24
N PRO A 223 -9.56 16.13 -11.53
CA PRO A 223 -8.51 15.69 -10.60
C PRO A 223 -7.55 16.79 -10.12
N GLU A 224 -7.32 17.81 -10.94
CA GLU A 224 -6.50 19.00 -10.62
C GLU A 224 -7.05 19.85 -9.48
N ASP A 225 -8.36 19.77 -9.23
CA ASP A 225 -9.00 20.53 -8.15
C ASP A 225 -9.01 19.75 -6.83
N TRP A 226 -8.64 18.47 -6.84
CA TRP A 226 -8.47 17.65 -5.64
C TRP A 226 -7.07 17.83 -5.06
N ALA A 227 -6.97 17.78 -3.73
CA ALA A 227 -5.72 18.01 -3.04
C ALA A 227 -5.07 16.70 -2.60
N TRP A 228 -5.81 15.78 -1.95
CA TRP A 228 -5.30 14.51 -1.39
C TRP A 228 -4.01 14.63 -0.53
N ASN A 229 -3.71 15.83 -0.06
CA ASN A 229 -2.54 16.14 0.77
C ASN A 229 -2.88 16.20 2.27
N THR A 230 -4.15 15.96 2.61
CA THR A 230 -4.67 15.91 3.96
C THR A 230 -5.74 14.82 4.04
N SER A 231 -5.77 14.14 5.19
CA SER A 231 -6.83 13.18 5.51
C SER A 231 -8.02 13.88 6.15
N TYR A 232 -9.20 13.30 5.99
CA TYR A 232 -10.40 13.67 6.76
C TYR A 232 -10.38 13.00 8.14
N ASP A 233 -11.29 13.40 9.04
CA ASP A 233 -11.30 12.89 10.42
C ASP A 233 -11.57 11.39 10.48
N GLY A 234 -11.06 10.74 11.51
CA GLY A 234 -11.25 9.31 11.71
C GLY A 234 -10.75 8.84 13.07
N LEU A 235 -10.77 7.52 13.26
CA LEU A 235 -10.42 6.84 14.52
C LEU A 235 -9.12 7.36 15.19
N PHE A 236 -8.12 7.77 14.42
CA PHE A 236 -6.82 8.21 14.94
C PHE A 236 -6.65 9.73 15.05
N HIS A 237 -7.62 10.52 14.61
CA HIS A 237 -7.59 11.97 14.79
C HIS A 237 -7.76 12.27 16.29
N LYS A 238 -6.83 13.02 16.90
CA LYS A 238 -6.88 13.36 18.35
C LYS A 238 -7.60 14.67 18.65
N PRO A 239 -7.46 15.75 17.84
CA PRO A 239 -8.09 17.05 18.11
C PRO A 239 -9.63 17.11 18.08
N GLY A 240 -10.33 15.99 17.86
CA GLY A 240 -11.80 15.91 17.82
C GLY A 240 -12.29 15.11 16.63
N GLY A 241 -13.52 15.36 16.19
CA GLY A 241 -14.06 14.80 14.95
C GLY A 241 -14.79 13.48 15.11
N ASN A 242 -15.06 12.84 13.97
CA ASN A 242 -15.68 11.53 13.95
C ASN A 242 -14.62 10.45 14.21
N HIS A 243 -14.84 9.66 15.27
CA HIS A 243 -13.96 8.57 15.66
C HIS A 243 -14.53 7.19 15.29
N ASP A 244 -15.67 7.15 14.60
CA ASP A 244 -16.26 5.90 14.13
C ASP A 244 -15.36 5.28 13.07
N LEU A 245 -15.14 3.98 13.19
CA LEU A 245 -14.51 3.19 12.15
C LEU A 245 -15.57 2.86 11.09
N PRO A 246 -15.45 3.39 9.86
CA PRO A 246 -16.43 3.11 8.82
C PRO A 246 -16.44 1.63 8.45
N SER A 247 -17.63 1.06 8.34
CA SER A 247 -17.83 -0.30 7.84
C SER A 247 -17.49 -0.37 6.35
N PRO A 248 -17.00 -1.51 5.85
CA PRO A 248 -17.01 -1.80 4.42
C PRO A 248 -18.42 -1.63 3.86
N ASN A 249 -18.54 -1.17 2.61
CA ASN A 249 -19.83 -1.07 1.97
C ASN A 249 -20.24 -2.45 1.42
N LEU A 250 -21.03 -3.19 2.21
CA LEU A 250 -21.51 -4.53 1.85
C LEU A 250 -22.45 -4.54 0.64
N GLY A 251 -22.93 -3.38 0.19
CA GLY A 251 -23.67 -3.23 -1.06
C GLY A 251 -22.79 -3.29 -2.31
N LEU A 252 -21.46 -3.25 -2.16
CA LEU A 252 -20.49 -3.35 -3.26
C LEU A 252 -20.10 -4.80 -3.58
N ASP A 253 -20.95 -5.78 -3.27
CA ASP A 253 -20.68 -7.18 -3.65
C ASP A 253 -20.85 -7.41 -5.17
N ASP A 254 -21.75 -6.64 -5.78
CA ASP A 254 -21.88 -6.49 -7.23
C ASP A 254 -21.31 -5.11 -7.62
N ASN A 255 -20.07 -5.11 -8.10
CA ASN A 255 -19.29 -3.90 -8.37
C ASN A 255 -18.62 -3.96 -9.75
N HIS A 256 -18.02 -2.85 -10.18
CA HIS A 256 -17.38 -2.71 -11.48
C HIS A 256 -16.26 -3.74 -11.72
N SER A 257 -15.50 -4.08 -10.68
CA SER A 257 -14.43 -5.07 -10.74
C SER A 257 -14.95 -6.52 -10.86
N LYS A 258 -16.26 -6.74 -10.62
CA LYS A 258 -16.96 -8.04 -10.62
C LYS A 258 -16.42 -9.05 -9.60
N ARG A 259 -15.62 -8.60 -8.64
CA ARG A 259 -15.08 -9.43 -7.56
C ARG A 259 -15.94 -9.23 -6.30
N PRO A 260 -16.40 -10.31 -5.66
CA PRO A 260 -17.20 -10.20 -4.45
C PRO A 260 -16.38 -9.62 -3.30
N ILE A 261 -17.04 -9.18 -2.24
CA ILE A 261 -16.37 -8.84 -0.99
C ILE A 261 -15.92 -10.14 -0.32
N LEU A 262 -14.74 -10.14 0.31
CA LEU A 262 -14.24 -11.32 1.03
C LEU A 262 -15.29 -11.82 2.04
N PRO A 263 -15.74 -13.10 2.00
CA PRO A 263 -16.90 -13.55 2.79
C PRO A 263 -16.76 -13.34 4.29
N CYS A 264 -15.56 -13.47 4.87
CA CYS A 264 -15.37 -13.22 6.30
C CYS A 264 -15.57 -11.74 6.70
N ILE A 265 -15.34 -10.81 5.77
CA ILE A 265 -15.64 -9.38 5.96
C ILE A 265 -17.17 -9.21 5.99
N GLN A 266 -17.89 -9.81 5.04
CA GLN A 266 -19.36 -9.76 5.02
C GLN A 266 -19.95 -10.34 6.31
N ASP A 267 -19.50 -11.51 6.73
CA ASP A 267 -19.98 -12.19 7.93
C ASP A 267 -19.75 -11.38 9.21
N PHE A 268 -18.59 -10.72 9.32
CA PHE A 268 -18.29 -9.88 10.47
C PHE A 268 -19.14 -8.60 10.48
N TRP A 269 -19.24 -7.91 9.34
CA TRP A 269 -19.82 -6.57 9.26
C TRP A 269 -21.33 -6.54 9.04
N ARG A 270 -21.98 -7.65 8.65
CA ARG A 270 -23.43 -7.71 8.34
C ARG A 270 -24.37 -7.23 9.45
N ALA A 271 -23.95 -7.34 10.70
CA ALA A 271 -24.74 -6.92 11.87
C ALA A 271 -24.27 -5.57 12.43
N SER A 272 -23.27 -4.95 11.82
CA SER A 272 -22.74 -3.65 12.23
C SER A 272 -23.68 -2.52 11.81
N ASN A 273 -23.88 -1.56 12.70
CA ASN A 273 -24.56 -0.30 12.39
C ASN A 273 -23.56 0.85 12.10
N ALA A 274 -22.26 0.54 11.97
CA ALA A 274 -21.25 1.56 11.69
C ALA A 274 -21.49 2.18 10.31
N PRO A 275 -21.31 3.50 10.16
CA PRO A 275 -21.52 4.19 8.89
C PRO A 275 -20.57 3.66 7.82
N THR A 276 -20.94 3.82 6.55
CA THR A 276 -20.05 3.58 5.41
C THR A 276 -20.10 4.76 4.46
N TYR A 277 -18.96 5.07 3.84
CA TYR A 277 -18.85 6.08 2.80
C TYR A 277 -18.13 5.55 1.55
N TYR A 278 -17.77 4.27 1.55
CA TYR A 278 -17.06 3.67 0.42
C TYR A 278 -18.01 3.52 -0.77
N THR A 279 -17.54 3.92 -1.93
CA THR A 279 -18.27 3.83 -3.19
C THR A 279 -17.44 3.06 -4.21
N ASP A 280 -18.09 2.65 -5.30
CA ASP A 280 -17.41 2.14 -6.49
C ASP A 280 -16.94 3.30 -7.40
N ASP A 281 -16.41 4.36 -6.80
CA ASP A 281 -15.83 5.49 -7.53
C ASP A 281 -14.30 5.37 -7.57
N ILE A 282 -13.69 5.77 -8.68
CA ILE A 282 -12.23 5.73 -8.85
C ILE A 282 -11.51 6.71 -7.93
N HIS A 283 -12.20 7.72 -7.39
CA HIS A 283 -11.57 8.76 -6.57
C HIS A 283 -12.00 8.71 -5.10
N PRO A 284 -11.04 8.62 -4.15
CA PRO A 284 -11.36 8.74 -2.74
C PRO A 284 -11.60 10.20 -2.35
N PHE A 285 -12.29 10.40 -1.23
CA PHE A 285 -12.40 11.71 -0.57
C PHE A 285 -11.02 12.22 -0.08
N ASP A 286 -10.93 13.52 0.19
CA ASP A 286 -9.77 14.15 0.84
C ASP A 286 -10.20 15.04 2.03
N GLY A 287 -9.24 15.61 2.77
CA GLY A 287 -9.53 16.47 3.92
C GLY A 287 -10.34 17.74 3.58
N THR A 288 -10.27 18.23 2.34
CA THR A 288 -11.02 19.42 1.88
C THR A 288 -12.43 19.09 1.37
N ARG A 289 -12.63 17.85 0.93
CA ARG A 289 -13.89 17.27 0.46
C ARG A 289 -14.14 15.95 1.20
N PRO A 290 -14.38 16.01 2.52
CA PRO A 290 -14.53 14.83 3.35
C PRO A 290 -15.87 14.11 3.08
N PRO A 291 -15.96 12.81 3.39
CA PRO A 291 -17.25 12.13 3.38
C PRO A 291 -18.22 12.76 4.38
N PRO A 292 -19.55 12.66 4.15
CA PRO A 292 -20.55 13.16 5.08
C PRO A 292 -20.32 12.64 6.51
N GLY A 293 -20.18 13.57 7.47
CA GLY A 293 -19.95 13.24 8.88
C GLY A 293 -18.50 12.98 9.27
N PHE A 294 -17.53 13.15 8.37
CA PHE A 294 -16.08 12.98 8.65
C PHE A 294 -15.28 14.26 8.37
N ALA A 295 -15.95 15.42 8.37
CA ALA A 295 -15.29 16.68 8.12
C ALA A 295 -14.30 17.04 9.24
N PRO A 296 -13.06 17.48 8.90
CA PRO A 296 -12.09 17.93 9.88
C PRO A 296 -12.65 18.99 10.82
N VAL A 297 -12.43 18.82 12.13
CA VAL A 297 -12.68 19.88 13.09
C VAL A 297 -11.59 20.94 12.92
N ASN A 298 -12.00 22.20 12.73
CA ASN A 298 -11.05 23.32 12.70
C ASN A 298 -10.32 23.40 14.04
N GLU A 299 -8.98 23.34 14.00
CA GLU A 299 -8.12 23.68 15.14
C GLU A 299 -8.18 25.21 15.37
N THR A 300 -9.28 25.68 15.96
CA THR A 300 -9.31 27.00 16.60
C THR A 300 -9.17 26.80 18.10
N GLY A 301 -7.93 26.93 18.60
CA GLY A 301 -7.59 26.89 20.02
C GLY A 301 -6.10 26.81 20.27
#